data_AF-A0A1Y3EB96-F1
#
_entry.id   AF-A0A1Y3EB96-F1
#
_cell.length_a   1.000
_cell.length_b   1.000
_cell.length_c   1.000
_cell.angle_alpha   90.00
_cell.angle_beta   90.00
_cell.angle_gamma   90.00
#
_symmetry.space_group_name_H-M   'P 1'
#
loop_
_entity.id
_entity.type
_entity.pdbx_description
1 polymer ?
#
loop_
_entity_poly.entity_id
_entity_poly.type
_entity_poly.pdbx_seq_one_letter_code
_entity_poly.pdbx_strand_id
1 'polypeptide(L)'
;MEMVGLFGLKFVDVVQLYSRQFQKTTSTFCLFLLLSTSTASVIMNKSTDLRFSRKDCSKRMENIRIRLDVDDNHYYRDSSFKSFVAGDYVNGMCGFNFTCCSQKIIVDLIQSSKLQLADWIRIANAPLVHYLAEQRVHMTEQVNILLSEAEFEIGQMFKEHFPQIATVVRPITGQLFKHLRSTMLVWNVGQDNIIINHSDMTNFTAGQEKGNSGAKLRRMVERFFANIFPPVYACVINADCGRGYALNGNYSRCVRDAFLKIDPFGDVPSRLGFAFGEAVTNLRRVHYFLEQLLQTLQQLENRWQRWAAGDYYQNPGKLSQEHSCTALLAKHYACPLCKPETDDDGILNPATSKPCNYECVFAVSSCLEMIHRSLQPLWSQAVKSFSKFINFTIKNEHADLEDILRNEHGLIGSLYDAIMDNALAAGPEISVRLFDECGTMQTDDNNKSNPMESAAQISVALDEPLLEKEAGKSRVYIRTATDKPNLMHYASVVAQNLSIFYADWISQMAELVCENPNASTKAFTVCASSGLTMKNAVSQNL
;
A
#
# COMPACT_ATOMS: atom_id res chain seq x y z
N MET A 1 -7.78 -31.54 16.20
CA MET A 1 -8.90 -30.59 16.18
C MET A 1 -8.40 -29.36 15.45
N GLU A 2 -8.94 -29.18 14.25
CA GLU A 2 -8.34 -28.47 13.11
C GLU A 2 -8.30 -26.95 13.30
N MET A 3 -7.13 -26.35 13.02
CA MET A 3 -7.02 -24.92 12.70
C MET A 3 -7.26 -24.76 11.20
N VAL A 4 -8.47 -24.33 10.84
CA VAL A 4 -8.85 -23.99 9.47
C VAL A 4 -8.26 -22.62 9.12
N GLY A 5 -7.50 -22.58 8.03
CA GLY A 5 -6.87 -21.38 7.49
C GLY A 5 -7.89 -20.35 6.99
N LEU A 6 -7.72 -19.09 7.41
CA LEU A 6 -8.38 -17.94 6.82
C LEU A 6 -7.67 -17.53 5.53
N PHE A 7 -7.84 -18.32 4.47
CA PHE A 7 -7.66 -17.86 3.10
C PHE A 7 -9.04 -17.77 2.45
N GLY A 8 -9.42 -16.58 1.99
CA GLY A 8 -10.64 -16.38 1.21
C GLY A 8 -11.82 -15.78 1.95
N LEU A 9 -11.67 -14.63 2.60
CA LEU A 9 -12.81 -13.72 2.78
C LEU A 9 -12.95 -12.90 1.50
N LYS A 10 -14.03 -13.15 0.76
CA LYS A 10 -14.45 -12.32 -0.37
C LYS A 10 -14.67 -10.90 0.17
N PHE A 11 -14.03 -9.92 -0.45
CA PHE A 11 -14.18 -8.49 -0.09
C PHE A 11 -15.65 -8.00 -0.16
N VAL A 12 -16.52 -8.73 -0.88
CA VAL A 12 -17.98 -8.54 -0.86
C VAL A 12 -18.56 -8.66 0.55
N ASP A 13 -18.02 -9.56 1.39
CA ASP A 13 -18.50 -9.74 2.77
C ASP A 13 -17.99 -8.64 3.70
N VAL A 14 -16.80 -8.08 3.48
CA VAL A 14 -16.24 -6.98 4.30
C VAL A 14 -16.97 -5.66 4.03
N VAL A 15 -17.28 -5.36 2.75
CA VAL A 15 -18.08 -4.17 2.39
C VAL A 15 -19.53 -4.30 2.89
N GLN A 16 -20.11 -5.50 2.84
CA GLN A 16 -21.44 -5.76 3.43
C GLN A 16 -21.44 -5.79 4.98
N LEU A 17 -20.36 -6.22 5.62
CA LEU A 17 -20.20 -6.20 7.08
C LEU A 17 -20.00 -4.78 7.61
N TYR A 18 -19.22 -3.92 6.93
CA TYR A 18 -19.08 -2.52 7.30
C TYR A 18 -20.38 -1.72 7.06
N SER A 19 -21.09 -2.00 5.97
CA SER A 19 -22.43 -1.44 5.71
C SER A 19 -23.44 -1.84 6.80
N ARG A 20 -23.44 -3.10 7.26
CA ARG A 20 -24.35 -3.59 8.31
C ARG A 20 -23.99 -3.14 9.73
N GLN A 21 -22.71 -2.96 10.06
CA GLN A 21 -22.31 -2.47 11.39
C GLN A 21 -22.66 -0.99 11.61
N PHE A 22 -22.59 -0.17 10.55
CA PHE A 22 -23.00 1.24 10.61
C PHE A 22 -24.52 1.41 10.80
N GLN A 23 -25.30 0.46 10.27
CA GLN A 23 -26.76 0.46 10.38
C GLN A 23 -27.27 -0.05 11.75
N LYS A 24 -26.50 -0.90 12.44
CA LYS A 24 -26.87 -1.42 13.76
C LYS A 24 -26.51 -0.49 14.93
N THR A 25 -25.45 0.31 14.82
CA THR A 25 -25.02 1.22 15.90
C THR A 25 -25.84 2.52 15.97
N THR A 26 -26.52 2.90 14.88
CA THR A 26 -27.44 4.04 14.85
C THR A 26 -28.87 3.68 15.29
N SER A 27 -29.26 2.40 15.24
CA SER A 27 -30.61 1.96 15.63
C SER A 27 -30.80 1.79 17.14
N THR A 28 -29.73 1.53 17.91
CA THR A 28 -29.83 1.29 19.36
C THR A 28 -29.79 2.56 20.21
N PHE A 29 -29.36 3.70 19.66
CA PHE A 29 -29.37 4.99 20.37
C PHE A 29 -30.69 5.77 20.24
N CYS A 30 -31.57 5.41 19.30
CA CYS A 30 -32.86 6.09 19.10
C CYS A 30 -34.04 5.53 19.92
N LEU A 31 -33.83 4.45 20.71
CA LEU A 31 -34.91 3.81 21.46
C LEU A 31 -35.06 4.27 22.91
N PHE A 32 -34.27 5.25 23.37
CA PHE A 32 -34.32 5.77 24.75
C PHE A 32 -34.94 7.17 24.91
N LEU A 33 -35.47 7.80 23.85
CA LEU A 33 -36.04 9.16 23.91
C LEU A 33 -37.51 9.26 23.43
N LEU A 34 -38.32 8.21 23.63
CA LEU A 34 -39.77 8.23 23.35
C LEU A 34 -40.63 7.94 24.59
N LEU A 35 -40.28 8.51 25.74
CA LEU A 35 -41.15 8.54 26.92
C LEU A 35 -41.05 9.89 27.63
N SER A 36 -41.72 10.91 27.09
CA SER A 36 -42.52 11.86 27.88
C SER A 36 -43.11 12.92 26.96
N THR A 37 -44.44 13.03 26.96
CA THR A 37 -45.18 14.29 27.13
C THR A 37 -46.65 13.99 26.91
N SER A 38 -47.38 13.87 28.02
CA SER A 38 -48.83 13.99 28.04
C SER A 38 -49.17 15.28 28.79
N THR A 39 -50.10 16.02 28.19
CA THR A 39 -50.99 17.05 28.76
C THR A 39 -50.41 18.36 29.29
N ALA A 40 -50.69 19.46 28.59
CA ALA A 40 -51.33 20.64 29.18
C ALA A 40 -52.00 21.50 28.09
N SER A 41 -53.19 21.99 28.43
CA SER A 41 -54.19 22.60 27.55
C SER A 41 -54.32 24.11 27.82
N VAL A 42 -54.80 24.85 26.81
CA VAL A 42 -55.52 26.16 26.86
C VAL A 42 -54.62 27.37 27.21
N ILE A 43 -54.55 28.43 26.39
CA ILE A 43 -55.48 29.57 26.34
C ILE A 43 -55.67 30.07 24.90
N MET A 44 -56.93 30.18 24.48
CA MET A 44 -57.36 30.96 23.32
C MET A 44 -57.51 32.44 23.69
N ASN A 45 -57.18 33.29 22.70
CA ASN A 45 -57.95 34.44 22.21
C ASN A 45 -57.17 35.77 22.21
N LYS A 46 -56.76 36.23 21.01
CA LYS A 46 -57.18 37.56 20.51
C LYS A 46 -56.78 37.82 19.06
N SER A 47 -57.81 38.23 18.30
CA SER A 47 -57.82 39.25 17.25
C SER A 47 -56.91 39.06 16.03
N THR A 48 -57.58 38.75 14.93
CA THR A 48 -57.23 39.13 13.55
C THR A 48 -56.67 40.55 13.46
N ASP A 49 -55.44 40.66 12.97
CA ASP A 49 -54.97 41.83 12.22
C ASP A 49 -54.01 41.32 11.14
N LEU A 50 -54.55 41.13 9.93
CA LEU A 50 -53.83 40.79 8.69
C LEU A 50 -52.92 41.96 8.31
N ARG A 51 -51.75 42.06 8.94
CA ARG A 51 -50.64 42.87 8.45
C ARG A 51 -49.56 41.92 7.96
N PHE A 52 -49.26 42.01 6.66
CA PHE A 52 -48.07 41.50 5.97
C PHE A 52 -47.02 40.89 6.93
N SER A 53 -46.98 39.56 6.97
CA SER A 53 -46.03 38.80 7.79
C SER A 53 -44.61 39.29 7.50
N ARG A 54 -43.95 39.80 8.54
CA ARG A 54 -42.58 40.31 8.47
C ARG A 54 -41.67 39.22 7.92
N LYS A 55 -41.02 39.54 6.81
CA LYS A 55 -39.70 39.11 6.32
C LYS A 55 -38.75 38.61 7.45
N ASP A 56 -38.93 37.39 7.95
CA ASP A 56 -38.20 36.84 9.10
C ASP A 56 -37.13 35.84 8.65
N CYS A 57 -35.85 36.17 8.87
CA CYS A 57 -34.71 35.29 8.59
C CYS A 57 -34.23 34.51 9.83
N SER A 58 -34.90 34.64 10.99
CA SER A 58 -34.38 34.17 12.28
C SER A 58 -34.17 32.65 12.37
N LYS A 59 -35.06 31.84 11.77
CA LYS A 59 -34.91 30.36 11.74
C LYS A 59 -33.73 29.88 10.90
N ARG A 60 -33.38 30.61 9.85
CA ARG A 60 -32.25 30.27 8.95
C ARG A 60 -30.91 30.62 9.59
N MET A 61 -30.88 31.67 10.40
CA MET A 61 -29.67 32.09 11.11
C MET A 61 -29.14 31.01 12.05
N GLU A 62 -30.01 30.28 12.73
CA GLU A 62 -29.59 29.18 13.61
C GLU A 62 -28.85 28.08 12.82
N ASN A 63 -29.39 27.69 11.67
CA ASN A 63 -28.76 26.69 10.81
C ASN A 63 -27.45 27.18 10.18
N ILE A 64 -27.36 28.48 9.83
CA ILE A 64 -26.12 29.10 9.34
C ILE A 64 -25.05 29.08 10.44
N ARG A 65 -25.40 29.39 11.69
CA ARG A 65 -24.46 29.32 12.83
C ARG A 65 -23.94 27.91 13.06
N ILE A 66 -24.83 26.92 13.11
CA ILE A 66 -24.46 25.51 13.25
C ILE A 66 -23.51 25.09 12.11
N ARG A 67 -23.75 25.57 10.89
CA ARG A 67 -22.95 25.23 9.71
C ARG A 67 -21.57 25.87 9.67
N LEU A 68 -21.42 27.05 10.27
CA LEU A 68 -20.17 27.81 10.31
C LEU A 68 -19.40 27.60 11.62
N ASP A 69 -19.95 26.85 12.58
CA ASP A 69 -19.35 26.57 13.89
C ASP A 69 -18.95 27.87 14.63
N VAL A 70 -19.85 28.85 14.64
CA VAL A 70 -19.59 30.19 15.19
C VAL A 70 -20.12 30.31 16.62
N ASP A 71 -19.23 30.53 17.59
CA ASP A 71 -19.58 30.86 18.97
C ASP A 71 -20.32 32.22 19.06
N ASP A 72 -21.35 32.25 19.91
CA ASP A 72 -22.38 33.31 20.01
C ASP A 72 -21.88 34.75 20.21
N ASN A 73 -20.61 34.97 20.58
CA ASN A 73 -20.24 36.22 21.22
C ASN A 73 -19.45 37.24 20.39
N HIS A 74 -18.83 36.92 19.25
CA HIS A 74 -17.82 37.85 18.68
C HIS A 74 -17.83 38.16 17.17
N TYR A 75 -18.51 37.38 16.30
CA TYR A 75 -18.22 37.53 14.86
C TYR A 75 -19.25 38.36 14.04
N TYR A 76 -20.47 38.55 14.54
CA TYR A 76 -21.56 39.14 13.75
C TYR A 76 -22.56 39.94 14.61
N ARG A 77 -22.16 41.13 15.07
CA ARG A 77 -22.98 42.05 15.87
C ARG A 77 -23.72 43.09 15.00
N ASP A 78 -24.27 42.69 13.86
CA ASP A 78 -24.83 43.60 12.87
C ASP A 78 -26.37 43.62 12.90
N SER A 79 -27.00 44.73 13.26
CA SER A 79 -28.47 44.83 13.35
C SER A 79 -29.23 44.55 12.04
N SER A 80 -28.51 44.36 10.92
CA SER A 80 -28.99 43.90 9.61
C SER A 80 -29.44 42.41 9.58
N PHE A 81 -29.16 41.63 10.64
CA PHE A 81 -29.38 40.17 10.75
C PHE A 81 -30.83 39.67 10.74
N LYS A 82 -31.83 40.55 10.79
CA LYS A 82 -33.25 40.17 10.94
C LYS A 82 -34.11 40.44 9.71
N SER A 83 -33.53 40.85 8.58
CA SER A 83 -34.27 41.29 7.40
C SER A 83 -33.58 40.90 6.09
N PHE A 84 -34.36 40.71 5.03
CA PHE A 84 -33.83 40.51 3.68
C PHE A 84 -32.88 41.63 3.24
N VAL A 85 -31.80 41.23 2.58
CA VAL A 85 -30.88 42.12 1.86
C VAL A 85 -31.05 41.92 0.35
N ALA A 86 -30.70 42.94 -0.45
CA ALA A 86 -30.72 42.84 -1.90
C ALA A 86 -29.78 41.72 -2.38
N GLY A 87 -30.28 40.85 -3.25
CA GLY A 87 -29.58 39.64 -3.69
C GLY A 87 -28.63 39.82 -4.87
N ASP A 88 -28.30 41.05 -5.27
CA ASP A 88 -27.58 41.34 -6.52
C ASP A 88 -26.24 40.58 -6.64
N TYR A 89 -25.54 40.34 -5.52
CA TYR A 89 -24.27 39.60 -5.48
C TYR A 89 -24.43 38.06 -5.47
N VAL A 90 -25.64 37.54 -5.25
CA VAL A 90 -25.95 36.09 -5.30
C VAL A 90 -26.91 35.72 -6.42
N ASN A 91 -27.56 36.68 -7.08
CA ASN A 91 -28.63 36.42 -8.05
C ASN A 91 -28.17 35.51 -9.19
N GLY A 92 -26.97 35.73 -9.75
CA GLY A 92 -26.42 34.90 -10.82
C GLY A 92 -26.12 33.44 -10.42
N MET A 93 -25.98 33.14 -9.13
CA MET A 93 -25.63 31.79 -8.63
C MET A 93 -26.82 31.11 -7.92
N CYS A 94 -27.52 31.85 -7.07
CA CYS A 94 -28.64 31.37 -6.27
C CYS A 94 -30.02 31.68 -6.88
N GLY A 95 -30.11 32.58 -7.88
CA GLY A 95 -31.39 32.99 -8.48
C GLY A 95 -32.27 33.84 -7.55
N PHE A 96 -31.68 34.49 -6.54
CA PHE A 96 -32.42 35.25 -5.53
C PHE A 96 -32.31 36.76 -5.77
N ASN A 97 -33.46 37.43 -5.90
CA ASN A 97 -33.53 38.90 -5.87
C ASN A 97 -33.42 39.46 -4.43
N PHE A 98 -33.78 38.66 -3.43
CA PHE A 98 -33.67 38.99 -2.00
C PHE A 98 -33.16 37.77 -1.23
N THR A 99 -32.27 37.96 -0.27
CA THR A 99 -31.62 36.87 0.48
C THR A 99 -31.48 37.18 1.98
N CYS A 100 -31.36 36.14 2.80
CA CYS A 100 -31.08 36.24 4.24
C CYS A 100 -29.57 36.28 4.56
N CYS A 101 -28.68 36.03 3.60
CA CYS A 101 -27.23 36.00 3.83
C CYS A 101 -26.57 37.24 3.26
N SER A 102 -25.77 37.96 4.04
CA SER A 102 -24.88 39.01 3.52
C SER A 102 -23.79 38.43 2.61
N GLN A 103 -23.08 39.30 1.87
CA GLN A 103 -21.95 38.90 1.02
C GLN A 103 -20.86 38.15 1.80
N LYS A 104 -20.58 38.55 3.05
CA LYS A 104 -19.59 37.88 3.89
C LYS A 104 -20.05 36.47 4.29
N ILE A 105 -21.32 36.35 4.70
CA ILE A 105 -21.90 35.06 5.13
C ILE A 105 -21.92 34.06 3.97
N ILE A 106 -22.34 34.48 2.77
CA ILE A 106 -22.35 33.56 1.63
C ILE A 106 -20.93 33.10 1.27
N VAL A 107 -19.93 33.98 1.35
CA VAL A 107 -18.52 33.60 1.12
C VAL A 107 -18.05 32.58 2.15
N ASP A 108 -18.36 32.79 3.44
CA ASP A 108 -18.02 31.84 4.51
C ASP A 108 -18.71 30.48 4.29
N LEU A 109 -19.98 30.47 3.87
CA LEU A 109 -20.73 29.24 3.56
C LEU A 109 -20.17 28.49 2.34
N ILE A 110 -19.73 29.21 1.30
CA ILE A 110 -19.04 28.61 0.15
C ILE A 110 -17.73 27.97 0.61
N GLN A 111 -16.96 28.67 1.43
CA GLN A 111 -15.69 28.17 1.96
C GLN A 111 -15.89 26.92 2.83
N SER A 112 -16.90 26.91 3.70
CA SER A 112 -17.30 25.73 4.48
C SER A 112 -17.70 24.56 3.57
N SER A 113 -18.47 24.83 2.50
CA SER A 113 -18.88 23.80 1.53
C SER A 113 -17.68 23.18 0.78
N LYS A 114 -16.68 23.99 0.42
CA LYS A 114 -15.44 23.51 -0.22
C LYS A 114 -14.64 22.59 0.72
N LEU A 115 -14.48 22.99 1.98
CA LEU A 115 -13.77 22.20 2.99
C LEU A 115 -14.46 20.85 3.23
N GLN A 116 -15.80 20.85 3.31
CA GLN A 116 -16.56 19.61 3.47
C GLN A 116 -16.48 18.70 2.26
N LEU A 117 -16.52 19.23 1.05
CA LEU A 117 -16.32 18.41 -0.14
C LEU A 117 -14.93 17.76 -0.14
N ALA A 118 -13.88 18.51 0.21
CA ALA A 118 -12.54 17.94 0.34
C ALA A 118 -12.47 16.82 1.39
N ASP A 119 -13.17 16.97 2.52
CA ASP A 119 -13.27 15.92 3.53
C ASP A 119 -14.07 14.70 3.05
N TRP A 120 -15.18 14.89 2.35
CA TRP A 120 -15.94 13.78 1.76
C TRP A 120 -15.14 13.02 0.72
N ILE A 121 -14.35 13.72 -0.11
CA ILE A 121 -13.43 13.09 -1.06
C ILE A 121 -12.35 12.29 -0.33
N ARG A 122 -11.81 12.81 0.79
CA ARG A 122 -10.84 12.08 1.62
C ARG A 122 -11.46 10.80 2.20
N ILE A 123 -12.69 10.89 2.73
CA ILE A 123 -13.44 9.73 3.25
C ILE A 123 -13.71 8.71 2.13
N ALA A 124 -14.13 9.18 0.95
CA ALA A 124 -14.34 8.31 -0.20
C ALA A 124 -13.04 7.60 -0.61
N ASN A 125 -11.89 8.27 -0.61
CA ASN A 125 -10.58 7.67 -0.94
C ASN A 125 -10.03 6.71 0.13
N ALA A 126 -10.50 6.79 1.38
CA ALA A 126 -9.92 6.06 2.50
C ALA A 126 -9.84 4.53 2.30
N PRO A 127 -10.85 3.83 1.73
CA PRO A 127 -10.77 2.39 1.50
C PRO A 127 -9.62 1.99 0.57
N LEU A 128 -9.40 2.74 -0.52
CA LEU A 128 -8.32 2.48 -1.47
C LEU A 128 -6.94 2.78 -0.87
N VAL A 129 -6.82 3.88 -0.12
CA VAL A 129 -5.58 4.22 0.60
C VAL A 129 -5.24 3.13 1.62
N HIS A 130 -6.23 2.70 2.41
CA HIS A 130 -6.06 1.62 3.38
C HIS A 130 -5.65 0.31 2.69
N TYR A 131 -6.36 -0.06 1.63
CA TYR A 131 -6.06 -1.27 0.85
C TYR A 131 -4.61 -1.29 0.37
N LEU A 132 -4.14 -0.22 -0.28
CA LEU A 132 -2.77 -0.13 -0.78
C LEU A 132 -1.72 -0.13 0.35
N ALA A 133 -1.99 0.59 1.45
CA ALA A 133 -1.10 0.63 2.60
C ALA A 133 -0.97 -0.75 3.26
N GLU A 134 -2.09 -1.48 3.38
CA GLU A 134 -2.13 -2.85 3.88
C GLU A 134 -1.35 -3.80 2.96
N GLN A 135 -1.56 -3.73 1.64
CA GLN A 135 -0.83 -4.59 0.70
C GLN A 135 0.69 -4.35 0.76
N ARG A 136 1.12 -3.09 0.92
CA ARG A 136 2.54 -2.75 1.09
C ARG A 136 3.14 -3.37 2.35
N VAL A 137 2.45 -3.26 3.48
CA VAL A 137 2.91 -3.83 4.76
C VAL A 137 2.97 -5.35 4.66
N HIS A 138 1.89 -5.96 4.17
CA HIS A 138 1.79 -7.42 4.02
C HIS A 138 2.89 -7.96 3.09
N MET A 139 3.18 -7.30 1.97
CA MET A 139 4.28 -7.70 1.06
C MET A 139 5.63 -7.72 1.80
N THR A 140 5.90 -6.70 2.61
CA THR A 140 7.14 -6.59 3.40
C THR A 140 7.22 -7.69 4.47
N GLU A 141 6.10 -7.99 5.12
CA GLU A 141 5.99 -9.05 6.12
C GLU A 141 6.22 -10.43 5.51
N GLN A 142 5.60 -10.75 4.37
CA GLN A 142 5.79 -12.02 3.67
C GLN A 142 7.25 -12.26 3.27
N VAL A 143 7.94 -11.22 2.75
CA VAL A 143 9.38 -11.31 2.46
C VAL A 143 10.17 -11.64 3.72
N ASN A 144 9.87 -10.99 4.85
CA ASN A 144 10.59 -11.23 6.10
C ASN A 144 10.34 -12.63 6.66
N ILE A 145 9.10 -13.15 6.54
CA ILE A 145 8.75 -14.52 6.92
C ILE A 145 9.54 -15.51 6.06
N LEU A 146 9.50 -15.36 4.73
CA LEU A 146 10.25 -16.23 3.80
C LEU A 146 11.74 -16.29 4.12
N LEU A 147 12.37 -15.13 4.34
CA LEU A 147 13.78 -15.05 4.71
C LEU A 147 14.07 -15.72 6.06
N SER A 148 13.17 -15.58 7.04
CA SER A 148 13.36 -16.16 8.37
C SER A 148 13.16 -17.68 8.38
N GLU A 149 12.18 -18.17 7.63
CA GLU A 149 11.99 -19.61 7.49
C GLU A 149 13.15 -20.25 6.71
N ALA A 150 13.62 -19.63 5.62
CA ALA A 150 14.77 -20.12 4.86
C ALA A 150 16.07 -20.11 5.68
N GLU A 151 16.32 -19.08 6.50
CA GLU A 151 17.46 -19.02 7.42
C GLU A 151 17.43 -20.19 8.41
N PHE A 152 16.24 -20.50 8.95
CA PHE A 152 16.03 -21.63 9.85
C PHE A 152 16.26 -22.97 9.15
N GLU A 153 15.73 -23.16 7.95
CA GLU A 153 15.86 -24.38 7.15
C GLU A 153 17.31 -24.68 6.77
N ILE A 154 18.08 -23.66 6.35
CA ILE A 154 19.52 -23.81 6.13
C ILE A 154 20.23 -24.24 7.42
N GLY A 155 19.83 -23.66 8.55
CA GLY A 155 20.35 -24.05 9.86
C GLY A 155 20.04 -25.51 10.23
N GLN A 156 18.92 -26.07 9.81
CA GLN A 156 18.60 -27.49 9.99
C GLN A 156 19.38 -28.37 9.03
N MET A 157 19.45 -28.00 7.75
CA MET A 157 20.25 -28.71 6.73
C MET A 157 21.70 -28.91 7.20
N PHE A 158 22.35 -27.85 7.71
CA PHE A 158 23.70 -27.98 8.24
C PHE A 158 23.79 -28.89 9.47
N LYS A 159 22.79 -28.87 10.37
CA LYS A 159 22.80 -29.75 11.56
C LYS A 159 22.63 -31.21 11.20
N GLU A 160 21.80 -31.49 10.20
CA GLU A 160 21.44 -32.85 9.79
C GLU A 160 22.54 -33.48 8.92
N HIS A 161 23.05 -32.73 7.95
CA HIS A 161 23.99 -33.26 6.96
C HIS A 161 25.46 -32.90 7.21
N PHE A 162 25.74 -31.82 7.95
CA PHE A 162 27.10 -31.34 8.21
C PHE A 162 27.33 -30.91 9.68
N PRO A 163 26.99 -31.77 10.67
CA PRO A 163 27.00 -31.41 12.09
C PRO A 163 28.35 -30.86 12.57
N GLN A 164 29.45 -31.32 11.98
CA GLN A 164 30.83 -30.92 12.30
C GLN A 164 31.14 -29.43 12.02
N ILE A 165 30.38 -28.78 11.12
CA ILE A 165 30.55 -27.36 10.77
C ILE A 165 29.33 -26.49 11.11
N ALA A 166 28.21 -27.10 11.53
CA ALA A 166 26.94 -26.39 11.73
C ALA A 166 27.03 -25.19 12.68
N THR A 167 27.80 -25.31 13.77
CA THR A 167 27.98 -24.23 14.75
C THR A 167 28.82 -23.07 14.20
N VAL A 168 29.82 -23.37 13.36
CA VAL A 168 30.72 -22.39 12.73
C VAL A 168 30.01 -21.65 11.59
N VAL A 169 29.19 -22.36 10.82
CA VAL A 169 28.47 -21.78 9.67
C VAL A 169 27.27 -20.95 10.09
N ARG A 170 26.62 -21.27 11.23
CA ARG A 170 25.46 -20.52 11.74
C ARG A 170 25.61 -18.99 11.73
N PRO A 171 26.69 -18.38 12.28
CA PRO A 171 26.87 -16.93 12.23
C PRO A 171 27.09 -16.39 10.80
N ILE A 172 27.67 -17.18 9.89
CA ILE A 172 27.87 -16.81 8.48
C ILE A 172 26.51 -16.76 7.76
N THR A 173 25.67 -17.77 7.96
CA THR A 173 24.28 -17.77 7.46
C THR A 173 23.49 -16.60 8.01
N GLY A 174 23.55 -16.33 9.32
CA GLY A 174 22.86 -15.20 9.93
C GLY A 174 23.30 -13.85 9.34
N GLN A 175 24.58 -13.69 9.00
CA GLN A 175 25.06 -12.50 8.30
C GLN A 175 24.47 -12.37 6.89
N LEU A 176 24.41 -13.45 6.11
CA LEU A 176 23.78 -13.41 4.77
C LEU A 176 22.33 -12.91 4.89
N PHE A 177 21.52 -13.54 5.74
CA PHE A 177 20.09 -13.19 5.86
C PHE A 177 19.86 -11.82 6.48
N LYS A 178 20.73 -11.35 7.38
CA LYS A 178 20.72 -9.95 7.84
C LYS A 178 20.91 -8.97 6.67
N HIS A 179 21.84 -9.27 5.77
CA HIS A 179 22.09 -8.41 4.61
C HIS A 179 20.97 -8.52 3.55
N LEU A 180 20.42 -9.72 3.32
CA LEU A 180 19.25 -9.92 2.45
C LEU A 180 18.08 -9.07 2.95
N ARG A 181 17.74 -9.15 4.24
CA ARG A 181 16.71 -8.30 4.86
C ARG A 181 17.00 -6.81 4.65
N SER A 182 18.23 -6.36 4.89
CA SER A 182 18.58 -4.94 4.69
C SER A 182 18.47 -4.47 3.23
N THR A 183 18.58 -5.39 2.26
CA THR A 183 18.52 -5.08 0.83
C THR A 183 17.10 -5.18 0.30
N MET A 184 16.33 -6.15 0.81
CA MET A 184 14.97 -6.46 0.35
C MET A 184 13.88 -5.72 1.12
N LEU A 185 14.10 -5.29 2.37
CA LEU A 185 13.09 -4.63 3.20
C LEU A 185 13.30 -3.12 3.32
N VAL A 186 14.49 -2.61 2.95
CA VAL A 186 14.76 -1.16 2.94
C VAL A 186 14.41 -0.61 1.57
N TRP A 187 13.21 -0.06 1.47
CA TRP A 187 12.65 0.49 0.25
C TRP A 187 12.99 1.98 0.08
N ASN A 188 14.28 2.34 0.09
CA ASN A 188 14.69 3.69 -0.27
C ASN A 188 14.54 3.86 -1.79
N VAL A 189 13.33 4.13 -2.26
CA VAL A 189 13.12 4.72 -3.58
C VAL A 189 13.54 6.19 -3.44
N GLY A 190 14.83 6.46 -3.63
CA GLY A 190 15.33 7.83 -3.69
C GLY A 190 14.56 8.62 -4.74
N GLN A 191 14.11 9.82 -4.39
CA GLN A 191 13.44 10.76 -5.31
C GLN A 191 14.35 11.18 -6.48
N ASP A 192 15.66 10.91 -6.40
CA ASP A 192 16.68 11.57 -7.22
C ASP A 192 16.96 10.93 -8.61
N ASN A 193 16.35 9.80 -8.97
CA ASN A 193 16.61 9.14 -10.27
C ASN A 193 15.37 8.90 -11.13
N ILE A 194 14.25 9.56 -10.85
CA ILE A 194 13.05 9.45 -11.67
C ILE A 194 13.05 10.60 -12.69
N ILE A 195 13.66 10.36 -13.85
CA ILE A 195 13.28 11.12 -15.06
C ILE A 195 11.85 10.69 -15.38
N ILE A 196 10.88 11.46 -14.87
CA ILE A 196 9.49 11.35 -15.27
C ILE A 196 9.39 11.91 -16.68
N ASN A 197 9.67 11.09 -17.69
CA ASN A 197 9.06 11.31 -18.99
C ASN A 197 7.62 10.80 -18.87
N HIS A 198 6.65 11.73 -18.85
CA HIS A 198 5.22 11.46 -18.76
C HIS A 198 4.66 10.53 -19.87
N SER A 199 5.50 10.08 -20.82
CA SER A 199 5.18 9.18 -21.92
C SER A 199 5.47 7.70 -21.65
N ASP A 200 6.26 7.32 -20.63
CA ASP A 200 6.93 6.01 -20.62
C ASP A 200 6.73 5.18 -19.34
N MET A 201 5.51 5.09 -18.82
CA MET A 201 5.16 4.05 -17.85
C MET A 201 5.11 2.64 -18.49
N THR A 202 5.38 2.53 -19.79
CA THR A 202 5.63 1.30 -20.55
C THR A 202 7.10 0.89 -20.60
N ASN A 203 8.03 1.85 -20.44
CA ASN A 203 9.46 1.64 -20.46
C ASN A 203 10.07 1.96 -19.08
N PHE A 204 9.51 1.35 -18.05
CA PHE A 204 10.16 1.37 -16.73
C PHE A 204 11.37 0.44 -16.78
N THR A 205 12.48 0.92 -17.37
CA THR A 205 13.79 0.53 -16.86
C THR A 205 13.79 1.05 -15.43
N ALA A 206 13.57 0.16 -14.45
CA ALA A 206 13.71 0.47 -13.04
C ALA A 206 14.85 1.48 -12.91
N GLY A 207 14.54 2.67 -12.39
CA GLY A 207 15.42 3.83 -12.43
C GLY A 207 16.86 3.37 -12.25
N GLN A 208 17.73 3.86 -13.13
CA GLN A 208 19.16 3.63 -13.20
C GLN A 208 19.84 3.77 -11.82
N GLU A 209 19.59 2.87 -10.86
CA GLU A 209 20.65 2.31 -10.05
C GLU A 209 21.55 1.58 -11.05
N LYS A 210 22.39 2.37 -11.73
CA LYS A 210 23.49 1.90 -12.55
C LYS A 210 24.22 0.79 -11.76
N GLY A 211 23.98 -0.45 -12.16
CA GLY A 211 24.86 -1.61 -11.98
C GLY A 211 25.21 -2.07 -10.56
N ASN A 212 24.78 -1.42 -9.46
CA ASN A 212 25.39 -1.69 -8.15
C ASN A 212 24.56 -2.57 -7.21
N SER A 213 23.22 -2.59 -7.23
CA SER A 213 22.44 -3.44 -6.30
C SER A 213 22.51 -4.93 -6.65
N GLY A 214 22.31 -5.29 -7.92
CA GLY A 214 22.52 -6.66 -8.41
C GLY A 214 23.96 -7.12 -8.22
N ALA A 215 24.95 -6.28 -8.54
CA ALA A 215 26.36 -6.60 -8.31
C ALA A 215 26.71 -6.71 -6.81
N LYS A 216 26.12 -5.87 -5.94
CA LYS A 216 26.28 -5.93 -4.49
C LYS A 216 25.71 -7.23 -3.94
N LEU A 217 24.56 -7.67 -4.45
CA LEU A 217 23.93 -8.91 -4.04
C LEU A 217 24.71 -10.13 -4.53
N ARG A 218 25.22 -10.10 -5.77
CA ARG A 218 26.11 -11.13 -6.28
C ARG A 218 27.37 -11.27 -5.40
N ARG A 219 28.06 -10.16 -5.12
CA ARG A 219 29.21 -10.13 -4.21
C ARG A 219 28.88 -10.61 -2.80
N MET A 220 27.64 -10.41 -2.34
CA MET A 220 27.20 -10.85 -1.03
C MET A 220 27.03 -12.37 -0.98
N VAL A 221 26.44 -12.96 -2.01
CA VAL A 221 26.33 -14.43 -2.16
C VAL A 221 27.72 -15.05 -2.34
N GLU A 222 28.56 -14.50 -3.22
CA GLU A 222 29.95 -14.93 -3.40
C GLU A 222 30.73 -14.90 -2.07
N ARG A 223 30.59 -13.82 -1.29
CA ARG A 223 31.23 -13.70 0.03
C ARG A 223 30.70 -14.72 1.04
N PHE A 224 29.42 -15.05 0.99
CA PHE A 224 28.84 -16.09 1.84
C PHE A 224 29.51 -17.45 1.57
N PHE A 225 29.60 -17.85 0.30
CA PHE A 225 30.29 -19.08 -0.09
C PHE A 225 31.78 -19.05 0.25
N ALA A 226 32.47 -17.93 -0.02
CA ALA A 226 33.87 -17.77 0.37
C ALA A 226 34.10 -17.98 1.88
N ASN A 227 33.17 -17.52 2.73
CA ASN A 227 33.25 -17.70 4.18
C ASN A 227 32.92 -19.13 4.64
N ILE A 228 32.12 -19.88 3.88
CA ILE A 228 31.83 -21.29 4.15
C ILE A 228 32.96 -22.21 3.67
N PHE A 229 33.77 -21.75 2.72
CA PHE A 229 34.83 -22.59 2.16
C PHE A 229 35.86 -23.12 3.19
N PRO A 230 36.42 -22.31 4.11
CA PRO A 230 37.34 -22.83 5.12
C PRO A 230 36.79 -23.96 6.01
N PRO A 231 35.58 -23.87 6.62
CA PRO A 231 35.02 -24.99 7.36
C PRO A 231 34.71 -26.21 6.50
N VAL A 232 34.24 -26.02 5.26
CA VAL A 232 34.03 -27.15 4.32
C VAL A 232 35.34 -27.85 4.00
N TYR A 233 36.39 -27.09 3.70
CA TYR A 233 37.71 -27.65 3.40
C TYR A 233 38.28 -28.46 4.58
N ALA A 234 38.26 -27.89 5.79
CA ALA A 234 38.82 -28.55 6.96
C ALA A 234 38.04 -29.81 7.37
N CYS A 235 36.71 -29.73 7.36
CA CYS A 235 35.87 -30.74 8.04
C CYS A 235 35.11 -31.67 7.10
N VAL A 236 34.95 -31.30 5.83
CA VAL A 236 34.25 -32.11 4.82
C VAL A 236 35.26 -32.70 3.85
N ILE A 237 36.15 -31.89 3.28
CA ILE A 237 37.16 -32.37 2.31
C ILE A 237 38.29 -33.14 3.00
N ASN A 238 38.90 -32.58 4.05
CA ASN A 238 40.02 -33.25 4.75
C ASN A 238 39.58 -34.10 5.96
N ALA A 239 38.30 -34.09 6.31
CA ALA A 239 37.72 -34.86 7.41
C ALA A 239 38.43 -34.69 8.79
N ASP A 240 39.13 -33.57 9.03
CA ASP A 240 40.02 -33.39 10.19
C ASP A 240 39.31 -32.80 11.43
N CYS A 241 37.97 -32.88 11.48
CA CYS A 241 37.16 -32.21 12.50
C CYS A 241 36.51 -33.14 13.52
N GLY A 242 37.11 -34.31 13.78
CA GLY A 242 36.64 -35.25 14.81
C GLY A 242 36.52 -34.66 16.22
N ARG A 243 37.16 -33.50 16.49
CA ARG A 243 37.05 -32.74 17.75
C ARG A 243 36.47 -31.33 17.58
N GLY A 244 35.89 -31.02 16.41
CA GLY A 244 35.41 -29.69 16.03
C GLY A 244 36.37 -28.95 15.08
N TYR A 245 35.90 -27.84 14.51
CA TYR A 245 36.68 -27.01 13.58
C TYR A 245 37.84 -26.28 14.30
N ALA A 246 39.07 -26.54 13.86
CA ALA A 246 40.30 -26.05 14.49
C ALA A 246 41.33 -25.46 13.49
N LEU A 247 40.86 -24.98 12.34
CA LEU A 247 41.73 -24.39 11.31
C LEU A 247 42.30 -23.05 11.79
N ASN A 248 43.62 -22.88 11.70
CA ASN A 248 44.29 -21.66 12.14
C ASN A 248 43.74 -20.41 11.43
N GLY A 249 43.61 -19.29 12.16
CA GLY A 249 43.03 -18.06 11.62
C GLY A 249 43.73 -17.48 10.38
N ASN A 250 45.06 -17.59 10.26
CA ASN A 250 45.81 -17.13 9.08
C ASN A 250 45.59 -18.06 7.89
N TYR A 251 45.62 -19.37 8.12
CA TYR A 251 45.36 -20.33 7.05
C TYR A 251 43.90 -20.26 6.58
N SER A 252 42.94 -20.14 7.50
CA SER A 252 41.53 -19.92 7.21
C SER A 252 41.29 -18.68 6.35
N ARG A 253 42.03 -17.60 6.62
CA ARG A 253 42.01 -16.39 5.79
C ARG A 253 42.54 -16.67 4.38
N CYS A 254 43.67 -17.36 4.26
CA CYS A 254 44.21 -17.73 2.95
C CYS A 254 43.24 -18.58 2.13
N VAL A 255 42.68 -19.64 2.73
CA VAL A 255 41.69 -20.52 2.08
C VAL A 255 40.49 -19.71 1.57
N ARG A 256 39.97 -18.78 2.39
CA ARG A 256 38.89 -17.88 1.98
C ARG A 256 39.30 -16.98 0.82
N ASP A 257 40.50 -16.40 0.86
CA ASP A 257 40.97 -15.46 -0.17
C ASP A 257 41.27 -16.18 -1.50
N ALA A 258 41.65 -17.46 -1.44
CA ALA A 258 41.85 -18.33 -2.59
C ALA A 258 40.53 -18.77 -3.27
N PHE A 259 39.36 -18.52 -2.65
CA PHE A 259 38.05 -18.98 -3.10
C PHE A 259 37.79 -18.82 -4.61
N LEU A 260 38.02 -17.62 -5.15
CA LEU A 260 37.75 -17.32 -6.57
C LEU A 260 38.71 -18.06 -7.53
N LYS A 261 39.91 -18.41 -7.07
CA LYS A 261 40.92 -19.11 -7.87
C LYS A 261 40.71 -20.63 -7.84
N ILE A 262 40.29 -21.15 -6.69
CA ILE A 262 40.05 -22.58 -6.49
C ILE A 262 38.71 -23.00 -7.09
N ASP A 263 37.69 -22.14 -6.98
CA ASP A 263 36.30 -22.37 -7.40
C ASP A 263 35.68 -23.66 -6.83
N PRO A 264 35.67 -23.84 -5.49
CA PRO A 264 35.34 -25.12 -4.86
C PRO A 264 33.86 -25.51 -4.99
N PHE A 265 32.99 -24.56 -5.35
CA PHE A 265 31.55 -24.75 -5.43
C PHE A 265 31.02 -24.62 -6.87
N GLY A 266 31.91 -24.48 -7.86
CA GLY A 266 31.55 -24.26 -9.26
C GLY A 266 30.72 -23.00 -9.49
N ASP A 267 29.78 -23.06 -10.44
CA ASP A 267 28.97 -21.90 -10.84
C ASP A 267 27.90 -21.48 -9.82
N VAL A 268 27.63 -22.30 -8.79
CA VAL A 268 26.55 -22.10 -7.82
C VAL A 268 26.53 -20.70 -7.19
N PRO A 269 27.64 -20.15 -6.66
CA PRO A 269 27.65 -18.82 -6.04
C PRO A 269 27.28 -17.71 -7.04
N SER A 270 27.75 -17.83 -8.28
CA SER A 270 27.45 -16.87 -9.34
C SER A 270 25.99 -16.96 -9.78
N ARG A 271 25.51 -18.18 -10.05
CA ARG A 271 24.12 -18.46 -10.47
C ARG A 271 23.11 -17.95 -9.44
N LEU A 272 23.29 -18.30 -8.17
CA LEU A 272 22.44 -17.82 -7.08
C LEU A 272 22.53 -16.31 -6.93
N GLY A 273 23.72 -15.73 -7.05
CA GLY A 273 23.91 -14.28 -7.00
C GLY A 273 23.12 -13.52 -8.08
N PHE A 274 23.06 -14.06 -9.31
CA PHE A 274 22.22 -13.51 -10.38
C PHE A 274 20.73 -13.66 -10.08
N ALA A 275 20.29 -14.85 -9.67
CA ALA A 275 18.89 -15.12 -9.38
C ALA A 275 18.37 -14.22 -8.24
N PHE A 276 19.13 -14.09 -7.15
CA PHE A 276 18.80 -13.14 -6.08
C PHE A 276 18.73 -11.69 -6.59
N GLY A 277 19.64 -11.28 -7.48
CA GLY A 277 19.62 -9.95 -8.12
C GLY A 277 18.32 -9.67 -8.86
N GLU A 278 17.83 -10.66 -9.59
CA GLU A 278 16.58 -10.59 -10.33
C GLU A 278 15.36 -10.52 -9.41
N ALA A 279 15.26 -11.40 -8.41
CA ALA A 279 14.15 -11.37 -7.46
C ALA A 279 14.07 -10.05 -6.68
N VAL A 280 15.20 -9.51 -6.22
CA VAL A 280 15.21 -8.19 -5.56
C VAL A 280 14.71 -7.10 -6.50
N THR A 281 15.10 -7.17 -7.78
CA THR A 281 14.65 -6.20 -8.78
C THR A 281 13.13 -6.30 -8.98
N ASN A 282 12.59 -7.52 -9.07
CA ASN A 282 11.16 -7.74 -9.23
C ASN A 282 10.38 -7.24 -8.01
N LEU A 283 10.82 -7.57 -6.80
CA LEU A 283 10.20 -7.11 -5.56
C LEU A 283 10.21 -5.59 -5.43
N ARG A 284 11.33 -4.96 -5.76
CA ARG A 284 11.45 -3.50 -5.76
C ARG A 284 10.50 -2.86 -6.77
N ARG A 285 10.27 -3.47 -7.93
CA ARG A 285 9.27 -2.99 -8.90
C ARG A 285 7.85 -3.09 -8.34
N VAL A 286 7.49 -4.21 -7.70
CA VAL A 286 6.18 -4.34 -7.04
C VAL A 286 5.98 -3.22 -6.00
N HIS A 287 6.95 -3.06 -5.11
CA HIS A 287 6.90 -2.01 -4.09
C HIS A 287 6.81 -0.61 -4.70
N TYR A 288 7.59 -0.34 -5.75
CA TYR A 288 7.55 0.92 -6.48
C TYR A 288 6.15 1.23 -7.00
N PHE A 289 5.48 0.27 -7.66
CA PHE A 289 4.12 0.49 -8.15
C PHE A 289 3.15 0.82 -7.01
N LEU A 290 3.20 0.09 -5.89
CA LEU A 290 2.35 0.37 -4.73
C LEU A 290 2.60 1.76 -4.14
N GLU A 291 3.86 2.15 -4.00
CA GLU A 291 4.24 3.48 -3.50
C GLU A 291 3.81 4.60 -4.46
N GLN A 292 3.95 4.41 -5.78
CA GLN A 292 3.48 5.41 -6.74
C GLN A 292 1.96 5.58 -6.71
N LEU A 293 1.21 4.50 -6.53
CA LEU A 293 -0.25 4.58 -6.39
C LEU A 293 -0.63 5.34 -5.10
N LEU A 294 0.02 5.04 -3.97
CA LEU A 294 -0.18 5.77 -2.71
C LEU A 294 0.19 7.26 -2.84
N GLN A 295 1.34 7.56 -3.44
CA GLN A 295 1.77 8.94 -3.68
C GLN A 295 0.80 9.70 -4.58
N THR A 296 0.24 9.04 -5.59
CA THR A 296 -0.78 9.64 -6.47
C THR A 296 -2.04 10.02 -5.68
N LEU A 297 -2.50 9.16 -4.77
CA LEU A 297 -3.64 9.45 -3.90
C LEU A 297 -3.33 10.56 -2.90
N GLN A 298 -2.12 10.59 -2.35
CA GLN A 298 -1.69 11.68 -1.46
C GLN A 298 -1.60 13.02 -2.20
N GLN A 299 -1.08 13.04 -3.43
CA GLN A 299 -1.07 14.23 -4.27
C GLN A 299 -2.50 14.70 -4.59
N LEU A 300 -3.41 13.77 -4.85
CA LEU A 300 -4.82 14.07 -5.07
C LEU A 300 -5.44 14.72 -3.84
N GLU A 301 -5.26 14.13 -2.65
CA GLU A 301 -5.73 14.70 -1.39
C GLU A 301 -5.18 16.13 -1.17
N ASN A 302 -3.87 16.32 -1.40
CA ASN A 302 -3.24 17.63 -1.29
C ASN A 302 -3.82 18.66 -2.29
N ARG A 303 -4.20 18.25 -3.51
CA ARG A 303 -4.87 19.13 -4.49
C ARG A 303 -6.24 19.56 -3.99
N TRP A 304 -7.02 18.64 -3.43
CA TRP A 304 -8.33 18.94 -2.82
C TRP A 304 -8.20 19.91 -1.65
N GLN A 305 -7.27 19.66 -0.74
CA GLN A 305 -7.03 20.53 0.42
C GLN A 305 -6.59 21.93 -0.01
N ARG A 306 -5.68 22.05 -0.99
CA ARG A 306 -5.25 23.35 -1.53
C ARG A 306 -6.40 24.10 -2.20
N TRP A 307 -7.21 23.42 -3.01
CA TRP A 307 -8.38 24.04 -3.64
C TRP A 307 -9.39 24.50 -2.59
N ALA A 308 -9.64 23.67 -1.57
CA ALA A 308 -10.54 24.01 -0.49
C ALA A 308 -10.04 25.21 0.31
N ALA A 309 -8.76 25.26 0.66
CA ALA A 309 -8.13 26.36 1.40
C ALA A 309 -7.97 27.67 0.58
N GLY A 310 -8.09 27.62 -0.74
CA GLY A 310 -7.92 28.79 -1.61
C GLY A 310 -8.88 29.93 -1.26
N ASP A 311 -8.31 31.12 -1.03
CA ASP A 311 -9.03 32.31 -0.57
C ASP A 311 -10.01 32.84 -1.63
N TYR A 312 -11.29 32.77 -1.31
CA TYR A 312 -12.37 33.21 -2.19
C TYR A 312 -12.65 34.72 -2.09
N TYR A 313 -12.12 35.39 -1.07
CA TYR A 313 -12.30 36.82 -0.87
C TYR A 313 -11.62 37.67 -1.97
N GLN A 314 -10.62 37.11 -2.65
CA GLN A 314 -9.79 37.84 -3.61
C GLN A 314 -10.32 37.83 -5.05
N ASN A 315 -11.37 37.07 -5.38
CA ASN A 315 -11.87 36.95 -6.76
C ASN A 315 -13.38 36.65 -6.87
N PRO A 316 -14.27 37.55 -6.39
CA PRO A 316 -15.72 37.35 -6.43
C PRO A 316 -16.29 37.25 -7.86
N GLY A 317 -15.60 37.74 -8.89
CA GLY A 317 -16.00 37.62 -10.29
C GLY A 317 -16.08 36.18 -10.81
N LYS A 318 -15.47 35.19 -10.14
CA LYS A 318 -15.54 33.76 -10.51
C LYS A 318 -16.93 33.14 -10.29
N LEU A 319 -17.81 33.79 -9.52
CA LEU A 319 -19.21 33.39 -9.32
C LEU A 319 -20.10 33.54 -10.55
N SER A 320 -19.67 34.36 -11.51
CA SER A 320 -20.43 34.64 -12.73
C SER A 320 -20.44 33.47 -13.73
N GLN A 321 -19.57 32.46 -13.53
CA GLN A 321 -19.60 31.22 -14.31
C GLN A 321 -20.55 30.22 -13.66
N GLU A 322 -21.80 30.24 -14.10
CA GLU A 322 -22.93 29.43 -13.59
C GLU A 322 -22.63 27.92 -13.49
N HIS A 323 -21.70 27.41 -14.30
CA HIS A 323 -21.35 25.98 -14.37
C HIS A 323 -19.98 25.63 -13.76
N SER A 324 -19.30 26.58 -13.11
CA SER A 324 -18.06 26.26 -12.40
C SER A 324 -18.33 25.35 -11.20
N CYS A 325 -17.37 24.49 -10.85
CA CYS A 325 -17.44 23.64 -9.65
C CYS A 325 -17.86 24.42 -8.40
N THR A 326 -17.26 25.57 -8.15
CA THR A 326 -17.57 26.39 -6.96
C THR A 326 -18.97 26.99 -7.04
N ALA A 327 -19.44 27.43 -8.21
CA ALA A 327 -20.79 27.97 -8.37
C ALA A 327 -21.87 26.88 -8.17
N LEU A 328 -21.66 25.68 -8.73
CA LEU A 328 -22.58 24.56 -8.56
C LEU A 328 -22.59 24.06 -7.11
N LEU A 329 -21.42 23.93 -6.48
CA LEU A 329 -21.34 23.56 -5.07
C LEU A 329 -22.08 24.58 -4.20
N ALA A 330 -21.86 25.87 -4.44
CA ALA A 330 -22.53 26.93 -3.71
C ALA A 330 -24.04 26.95 -3.97
N LYS A 331 -24.49 26.72 -5.21
CA LYS A 331 -25.91 26.61 -5.59
C LYS A 331 -26.64 25.52 -4.80
N HIS A 332 -25.99 24.38 -4.58
CA HIS A 332 -26.61 23.23 -3.93
C HIS A 332 -26.38 23.13 -2.41
N TYR A 333 -25.32 23.75 -1.87
CA TYR A 333 -24.95 23.61 -0.45
C TYR A 333 -24.94 24.92 0.35
N ALA A 334 -24.79 26.08 -0.30
CA ALA A 334 -24.76 27.38 0.37
C ALA A 334 -26.06 28.18 0.13
N CYS A 335 -26.52 28.28 -1.12
CA CYS A 335 -27.73 29.02 -1.48
C CYS A 335 -29.00 28.56 -0.74
N PRO A 336 -29.26 27.25 -0.51
CA PRO A 336 -30.47 26.82 0.18
C PRO A 336 -30.58 27.40 1.60
N LEU A 337 -29.46 27.67 2.27
CA LEU A 337 -29.42 28.31 3.60
C LEU A 337 -29.84 29.80 3.54
N CYS A 338 -29.57 30.44 2.40
CA CYS A 338 -29.73 31.88 2.18
C CYS A 338 -31.07 32.28 1.52
N LYS A 339 -31.87 31.31 1.06
CA LYS A 339 -33.19 31.55 0.45
C LYS A 339 -34.15 32.23 1.44
N PRO A 340 -35.03 33.13 1.03
CA PRO A 340 -36.16 33.59 1.83
C PRO A 340 -37.14 32.47 2.21
N GLU A 341 -37.72 32.49 3.42
CA GLU A 341 -38.92 31.67 3.72
C GLU A 341 -40.13 32.24 2.96
N THR A 342 -40.88 31.35 2.33
CA THR A 342 -42.20 31.61 1.72
C THR A 342 -43.25 30.75 2.41
N ASP A 343 -44.52 31.18 2.44
CA ASP A 343 -45.61 30.50 3.18
C ASP A 343 -45.82 29.01 2.76
N ASP A 344 -45.27 28.59 1.61
CA ASP A 344 -45.30 27.21 1.10
C ASP A 344 -44.17 26.30 1.64
N ASP A 345 -43.18 26.82 2.38
CA ASP A 345 -42.02 26.05 2.89
C ASP A 345 -42.36 25.23 4.16
N GLY A 346 -43.62 25.17 4.59
CA GLY A 346 -44.06 24.56 5.86
C GLY A 346 -43.85 23.05 6.00
N ILE A 347 -43.47 22.33 4.92
CA ILE A 347 -43.25 20.87 4.92
C ILE A 347 -41.75 20.51 4.84
N LEU A 348 -40.91 21.42 4.35
CA LEU A 348 -39.50 21.19 4.08
C LEU A 348 -38.70 22.24 4.82
N ASN A 349 -37.89 21.85 5.81
CA ASN A 349 -36.96 22.77 6.45
C ASN A 349 -35.75 22.96 5.51
N PRO A 350 -35.69 24.02 4.67
CA PRO A 350 -34.71 24.13 3.58
C PRO A 350 -33.29 24.33 4.12
N ALA A 351 -33.21 24.66 5.42
CA ALA A 351 -32.00 24.94 6.14
C ALA A 351 -31.33 23.68 6.74
N THR A 352 -32.02 22.54 6.75
CA THR A 352 -31.47 21.23 7.16
C THR A 352 -31.48 20.19 6.03
N SER A 353 -32.16 20.49 4.92
CA SER A 353 -32.29 19.60 3.77
C SER A 353 -31.04 19.64 2.89
N LYS A 354 -30.37 18.48 2.79
CA LYS A 354 -29.28 18.23 1.85
C LYS A 354 -29.83 18.13 0.42
N PRO A 355 -29.00 18.40 -0.61
CA PRO A 355 -29.43 18.28 -2.00
C PRO A 355 -29.89 16.85 -2.30
N CYS A 356 -30.75 16.72 -3.30
CA CYS A 356 -31.12 15.41 -3.82
C CYS A 356 -29.85 14.69 -4.35
N ASN A 357 -29.81 13.37 -4.27
CA ASN A 357 -28.64 12.60 -4.69
C ASN A 357 -28.16 12.94 -6.12
N TYR A 358 -29.07 13.12 -7.08
CA TYR A 358 -28.70 13.50 -8.45
C TYR A 358 -28.08 14.90 -8.56
N GLU A 359 -28.56 15.88 -7.76
CA GLU A 359 -27.97 17.23 -7.70
C GLU A 359 -26.59 17.20 -7.06
N CYS A 360 -26.41 16.36 -6.03
CA CYS A 360 -25.10 16.11 -5.43
C CYS A 360 -24.14 15.53 -6.47
N VAL A 361 -24.53 14.46 -7.16
CA VAL A 361 -23.67 13.79 -8.17
C VAL A 361 -23.30 14.78 -9.27
N PHE A 362 -24.24 15.60 -9.72
CA PHE A 362 -23.99 16.64 -10.71
C PHE A 362 -22.97 17.68 -10.24
N ALA A 363 -23.16 18.24 -9.03
CA ALA A 363 -22.26 19.24 -8.47
C ALA A 363 -20.86 18.69 -8.22
N VAL A 364 -20.76 17.49 -7.62
CA VAL A 364 -19.51 16.83 -7.31
C VAL A 364 -18.77 16.46 -8.60
N SER A 365 -19.46 15.96 -9.63
CA SER A 365 -18.85 15.60 -10.91
C SER A 365 -18.17 16.78 -11.60
N SER A 366 -18.77 17.97 -11.55
CA SER A 366 -18.13 19.20 -12.07
C SER A 366 -16.82 19.52 -11.34
N CYS A 367 -16.79 19.31 -10.02
CA CYS A 367 -15.57 19.47 -9.22
C CYS A 367 -14.52 18.39 -9.48
N LEU A 368 -14.95 17.15 -9.68
CA LEU A 368 -14.05 16.05 -10.06
C LEU A 368 -13.40 16.32 -11.42
N GLU A 369 -14.14 16.78 -12.42
CA GLU A 369 -13.60 17.09 -13.75
C GLU A 369 -12.51 18.17 -13.68
N MET A 370 -12.67 19.16 -12.81
CA MET A 370 -11.64 20.18 -12.60
C MET A 370 -10.37 19.64 -11.93
N ILE A 371 -10.49 18.77 -10.92
CA ILE A 371 -9.37 18.36 -10.06
C ILE A 371 -8.72 17.03 -10.51
N HIS A 372 -9.50 16.10 -11.04
CA HIS A 372 -9.09 14.73 -11.37
C HIS A 372 -8.84 14.47 -12.86
N ARG A 373 -9.27 15.34 -13.79
CA ARG A 373 -9.13 15.09 -15.24
C ARG A 373 -7.71 14.76 -15.68
N SER A 374 -6.70 15.38 -15.08
CA SER A 374 -5.29 15.07 -15.38
C SER A 374 -4.80 13.76 -14.76
N LEU A 375 -5.46 13.27 -13.71
CA LEU A 375 -5.04 12.13 -12.91
C LEU A 375 -5.64 10.81 -13.39
N GLN A 376 -6.85 10.81 -13.96
CA GLN A 376 -7.50 9.58 -14.41
C GLN A 376 -6.67 8.79 -15.43
N PRO A 377 -6.10 9.41 -16.49
CA PRO A 377 -5.23 8.68 -17.42
C PRO A 377 -3.98 8.10 -16.74
N LEU A 378 -3.40 8.84 -15.79
CA LEU A 378 -2.20 8.42 -15.06
C LEU A 378 -2.49 7.23 -14.15
N TRP A 379 -3.62 7.28 -13.43
CA TRP A 379 -4.08 6.20 -12.57
C TRP A 379 -4.34 4.91 -13.37
N SER A 380 -5.18 4.99 -14.41
CA SER A 380 -5.50 3.83 -15.24
C SER A 380 -4.26 3.26 -15.94
N GLN A 381 -3.32 4.11 -16.37
CA GLN A 381 -2.04 3.66 -16.92
C GLN A 381 -1.18 2.95 -15.87
N ALA A 382 -1.11 3.46 -14.63
CA ALA A 382 -0.30 2.87 -13.56
C ALA A 382 -0.80 1.47 -13.20
N VAL A 383 -2.12 1.34 -12.99
CA VAL A 383 -2.78 0.06 -12.70
C VAL A 383 -2.55 -0.94 -13.85
N LYS A 384 -2.69 -0.49 -15.10
CA LYS A 384 -2.45 -1.33 -16.29
C LYS A 384 -0.99 -1.76 -16.40
N SER A 385 -0.04 -0.86 -16.16
CA SER A 385 1.39 -1.16 -16.20
C SER A 385 1.79 -2.15 -15.09
N PHE A 386 1.25 -1.99 -13.89
CA PHE A 386 1.48 -2.93 -12.80
C PHE A 386 0.97 -4.33 -13.15
N SER A 387 -0.27 -4.43 -13.63
CA SER A 387 -0.86 -5.71 -14.08
C SER A 387 -0.07 -6.36 -15.21
N LYS A 388 0.40 -5.58 -16.20
CA LYS A 388 1.27 -6.08 -17.28
C LYS A 388 2.60 -6.61 -16.74
N PHE A 389 3.24 -5.88 -15.82
CA PHE A 389 4.50 -6.30 -15.20
C PHE A 389 4.33 -7.63 -14.48
N ILE A 390 3.32 -7.76 -13.61
CA ILE A 390 3.08 -9.02 -12.89
C ILE A 390 2.82 -10.18 -13.84
N ASN A 391 1.96 -9.98 -14.85
CA ASN A 391 1.67 -11.00 -15.84
C ASN A 391 2.91 -11.43 -16.64
N PHE A 392 3.80 -10.49 -16.97
CA PHE A 392 5.06 -10.80 -17.64
C PHE A 392 5.99 -11.61 -16.75
N THR A 393 6.18 -11.19 -15.50
CA THR A 393 7.07 -11.88 -14.55
C THR A 393 6.60 -13.30 -14.26
N ILE A 394 5.29 -13.49 -14.03
CA ILE A 394 4.71 -14.82 -13.80
C ILE A 394 4.81 -15.71 -15.03
N LYS A 395 4.51 -15.20 -16.23
CA LYS A 395 4.52 -16.00 -17.46
C LYS A 395 5.90 -16.46 -17.89
N ASN A 396 6.92 -15.66 -17.60
CA ASN A 396 8.28 -15.97 -18.00
C ASN A 396 9.07 -16.75 -16.93
N GLU A 397 8.39 -17.26 -15.90
CA GLU A 397 8.99 -18.06 -14.83
C GLU A 397 10.30 -17.46 -14.29
N HIS A 398 10.35 -16.12 -14.19
CA HIS A 398 11.52 -15.47 -13.60
C HIS A 398 11.58 -15.93 -12.15
N ALA A 399 12.77 -16.33 -11.68
CA ALA A 399 12.91 -16.98 -10.39
C ALA A 399 12.38 -16.06 -9.28
N ASP A 400 11.27 -16.45 -8.65
CA ASP A 400 10.70 -15.71 -7.55
C ASP A 400 11.55 -15.93 -6.29
N LEU A 401 11.44 -15.02 -5.32
CA LEU A 401 12.24 -15.12 -4.10
C LEU A 401 12.03 -16.48 -3.40
N GLU A 402 10.81 -17.01 -3.43
CA GLU A 402 10.51 -18.32 -2.87
C GLU A 402 11.23 -19.45 -3.60
N ASP A 403 11.22 -19.43 -4.94
CA ASP A 403 11.93 -20.43 -5.75
C ASP A 403 13.44 -20.36 -5.52
N ILE A 404 13.99 -19.15 -5.45
CA ILE A 404 15.42 -18.96 -5.20
C ILE A 404 15.82 -19.44 -3.82
N LEU A 405 14.93 -19.38 -2.83
CA LEU A 405 15.25 -19.87 -1.49
C LEU A 405 15.05 -21.38 -1.36
N ARG A 406 13.95 -21.92 -1.92
CA ARG A 406 13.40 -23.25 -1.57
C ARG A 406 13.18 -24.21 -2.73
N ASN A 407 13.38 -23.82 -3.98
CA ASN A 407 13.29 -24.80 -5.06
C ASN A 407 14.43 -25.84 -4.94
N GLU A 408 14.31 -26.99 -5.61
CA GLU A 408 15.36 -28.01 -5.71
C GLU A 408 16.69 -27.38 -6.15
N HIS A 409 16.64 -26.44 -7.09
CA HIS A 409 17.81 -25.67 -7.55
C HIS A 409 17.96 -24.29 -6.87
N GLY A 410 17.22 -24.04 -5.79
CA GLY A 410 17.31 -22.84 -4.97
C GLY A 410 18.53 -22.85 -4.04
N LEU A 411 18.60 -21.90 -3.10
CA LEU A 411 19.72 -21.70 -2.19
C LEU A 411 19.95 -22.92 -1.29
N ILE A 412 18.88 -23.50 -0.71
CA ILE A 412 19.01 -24.64 0.20
C ILE A 412 19.58 -25.86 -0.54
N GLY A 413 18.94 -26.24 -1.65
CA GLY A 413 19.38 -27.38 -2.46
C GLY A 413 20.76 -27.15 -3.08
N SER A 414 20.95 -26.02 -3.77
CA SER A 414 22.25 -25.71 -4.39
C SER A 414 23.39 -25.60 -3.38
N LEU A 415 23.13 -25.20 -2.13
CA LEU A 415 24.16 -25.18 -1.08
C LEU A 415 24.55 -26.60 -0.65
N TYR A 416 23.59 -27.51 -0.55
CA TYR A 416 23.87 -28.92 -0.28
C TYR A 416 24.65 -29.53 -1.45
N ASP A 417 24.16 -29.38 -2.68
CA ASP A 417 24.79 -29.90 -3.90
C ASP A 417 26.20 -29.31 -4.09
N ALA A 418 26.39 -28.02 -3.81
CA ALA A 418 27.72 -27.40 -3.89
C ALA A 418 28.72 -28.07 -2.93
N ILE A 419 28.29 -28.49 -1.74
CA ILE A 419 29.18 -29.13 -0.77
C ILE A 419 29.40 -30.60 -1.14
N MET A 420 28.33 -31.34 -1.44
CA MET A 420 28.41 -32.80 -1.70
C MET A 420 28.92 -33.12 -3.10
N ASP A 421 28.37 -32.48 -4.12
CA ASP A 421 28.60 -32.88 -5.52
C ASP A 421 29.77 -32.11 -6.14
N ASN A 422 30.03 -30.87 -5.71
CA ASN A 422 31.15 -30.08 -6.24
C ASN A 422 32.38 -30.17 -5.33
N ALA A 423 32.29 -29.71 -4.08
CA ALA A 423 33.45 -29.55 -3.22
C ALA A 423 34.03 -30.89 -2.74
N LEU A 424 33.19 -31.83 -2.30
CA LEU A 424 33.65 -33.13 -1.82
C LEU A 424 34.16 -34.00 -2.98
N ALA A 425 33.46 -34.03 -4.12
CA ALA A 425 33.88 -34.81 -5.28
C ALA A 425 35.23 -34.31 -5.87
N ALA A 426 35.46 -33.00 -5.90
CA ALA A 426 36.71 -32.40 -6.35
C ALA A 426 37.76 -32.27 -5.22
N GLY A 427 37.53 -32.87 -4.06
CA GLY A 427 38.34 -32.70 -2.85
C GLY A 427 39.85 -32.82 -3.05
N PRO A 428 40.37 -33.91 -3.67
CA PRO A 428 41.81 -34.08 -3.90
C PRO A 428 42.42 -32.96 -4.75
N GLU A 429 41.72 -32.53 -5.80
CA GLU A 429 42.19 -31.45 -6.66
C GLU A 429 42.17 -30.09 -5.94
N ILE A 430 41.13 -29.83 -5.16
CA ILE A 430 41.02 -28.65 -4.31
C ILE A 430 42.18 -28.59 -3.30
N SER A 431 42.52 -29.70 -2.65
CA SER A 431 43.62 -29.78 -1.69
C SER A 431 44.98 -29.49 -2.32
N VAL A 432 45.25 -30.01 -3.53
CA VAL A 432 46.50 -29.72 -4.26
C VAL A 432 46.59 -28.23 -4.59
N ARG A 433 45.53 -27.66 -5.17
CA ARG A 433 45.53 -26.24 -5.53
C ARG A 433 45.65 -25.34 -4.30
N LEU A 434 45.01 -25.70 -3.18
CA LEU A 434 45.17 -24.97 -1.92
C LEU A 434 46.55 -25.11 -1.31
N PHE A 435 47.22 -26.25 -1.48
CA PHE A 435 48.61 -26.39 -1.08
C PHE A 435 49.52 -25.44 -1.89
N ASP A 436 49.30 -25.32 -3.20
CA ASP A 436 50.05 -24.39 -4.04
C ASP A 436 49.81 -22.92 -3.66
N GLU A 437 48.58 -22.56 -3.27
CA GLU A 437 48.24 -21.18 -2.88
C GLU A 437 48.58 -20.81 -1.44
N CYS A 438 48.33 -21.72 -0.49
CA CYS A 438 48.33 -21.45 0.95
C CYS A 438 49.39 -22.25 1.72
N GLY A 439 50.06 -23.22 1.08
CA GLY A 439 51.01 -24.13 1.72
C GLY A 439 50.33 -25.22 2.55
N THR A 440 51.12 -25.83 3.45
CA THR A 440 50.64 -26.90 4.34
C THR A 440 49.51 -26.44 5.24
N MET A 441 48.51 -27.31 5.43
CA MET A 441 47.38 -27.04 6.33
C MET A 441 47.87 -26.82 7.77
N GLN A 442 47.40 -25.72 8.38
CA GLN A 442 47.75 -25.35 9.75
C GLN A 442 46.50 -25.37 10.63
N THR A 443 46.55 -26.15 11.71
CA THR A 443 45.55 -26.18 12.78
C THR A 443 46.08 -25.45 14.01
N ASP A 444 45.20 -25.03 14.92
CA ASP A 444 45.59 -24.30 16.12
C ASP A 444 46.54 -25.09 17.05
N ASP A 445 46.57 -26.43 16.94
CA ASP A 445 47.45 -27.33 17.70
C ASP A 445 48.86 -27.49 17.08
N ASN A 446 49.05 -27.18 15.79
CA ASN A 446 50.29 -27.43 15.05
C ASN A 446 51.43 -26.41 15.30
N ASN A 447 51.27 -25.50 16.26
CA ASN A 447 52.33 -24.56 16.65
C ASN A 447 53.49 -25.19 17.46
N LYS A 448 53.60 -26.53 17.55
CA LYS A 448 54.63 -27.23 18.34
C LYS A 448 55.29 -28.47 17.72
N SER A 449 55.10 -28.80 16.44
CA SER A 449 55.74 -29.98 15.84
C SER A 449 56.42 -29.70 14.49
N ASN A 450 57.58 -30.32 14.29
CA ASN A 450 58.51 -30.11 13.17
C ASN A 450 57.90 -30.44 11.79
N PRO A 451 58.32 -29.76 10.71
CA PRO A 451 57.63 -29.78 9.43
C PRO A 451 58.15 -30.86 8.44
N MET A 452 58.23 -32.14 8.85
CA MET A 452 58.80 -33.17 7.94
C MET A 452 58.11 -34.54 7.89
N GLU A 453 56.87 -34.67 8.37
CA GLU A 453 56.08 -35.92 8.22
C GLU A 453 54.71 -35.74 7.53
N SER A 454 54.32 -34.51 7.17
CA SER A 454 52.95 -34.22 6.70
C SER A 454 52.69 -34.53 5.21
N ALA A 455 53.71 -34.91 4.42
CA ALA A 455 53.52 -35.19 2.99
C ALA A 455 53.04 -36.63 2.70
N ALA A 456 53.16 -37.55 3.66
CA ALA A 456 52.81 -38.97 3.47
C ALA A 456 51.41 -39.35 3.99
N GLN A 457 50.65 -38.39 4.54
CA GLN A 457 49.28 -38.60 5.04
C GLN A 457 48.19 -37.96 4.16
N ILE A 458 48.54 -37.42 2.99
CA ILE A 458 47.58 -36.79 2.05
C ILE A 458 46.82 -37.84 1.20
N SER A 459 46.95 -39.12 1.52
CA SER A 459 46.17 -40.19 0.90
C SER A 459 45.80 -41.23 1.94
N VAL A 460 44.53 -41.67 1.92
CA VAL A 460 43.85 -42.63 2.82
C VAL A 460 43.19 -41.93 4.01
N ALA A 461 41.86 -41.79 4.12
CA ALA A 461 40.81 -42.73 3.74
C ALA A 461 39.65 -42.05 2.98
N LEU A 462 39.54 -42.34 1.68
CA LEU A 462 38.20 -42.54 1.12
C LEU A 462 37.74 -43.88 1.70
N ASP A 463 36.99 -43.83 2.79
CA ASP A 463 36.14 -44.96 3.15
C ASP A 463 35.03 -45.02 2.10
N GLU A 464 35.26 -45.91 1.12
CA GLU A 464 34.32 -46.35 0.08
C GLU A 464 32.89 -46.71 0.59
N PRO A 465 32.63 -47.05 1.88
CA PRO A 465 31.26 -47.28 2.37
C PRO A 465 30.37 -46.03 2.51
N LEU A 466 30.91 -44.80 2.50
CA LEU A 466 30.10 -43.57 2.63
C LEU A 466 29.51 -43.08 1.30
N LEU A 467 30.21 -43.33 0.19
CA LEU A 467 29.77 -42.96 -1.16
C LEU A 467 28.57 -43.80 -1.66
N GLU A 468 28.48 -45.08 -1.28
CA GLU A 468 27.36 -45.94 -1.71
C GLU A 468 26.14 -45.89 -0.77
N LYS A 469 26.30 -45.51 0.50
CA LYS A 469 25.16 -45.46 1.46
C LYS A 469 24.33 -44.19 1.37
N GLU A 470 24.91 -43.06 0.98
CA GLU A 470 24.20 -41.78 0.89
C GLU A 470 23.62 -41.48 -0.50
N ALA A 471 24.22 -42.01 -1.58
CA ALA A 471 23.72 -41.83 -2.95
C ALA A 471 22.30 -42.38 -3.19
N GLY A 472 21.80 -43.25 -2.30
CA GLY A 472 20.46 -43.84 -2.40
C GLY A 472 19.38 -43.20 -1.52
N LYS A 473 19.72 -42.36 -0.53
CA LYS A 473 18.77 -41.89 0.51
C LYS A 473 19.18 -40.58 1.18
N SER A 474 19.04 -39.46 0.48
CA SER A 474 18.44 -38.23 1.03
C SER A 474 18.50 -37.14 -0.04
N ARG A 475 17.51 -37.14 -0.94
CA ARG A 475 17.08 -35.84 -1.48
C ARG A 475 16.70 -35.02 -0.26
N VAL A 476 17.38 -33.90 -0.02
CA VAL A 476 16.95 -32.92 0.98
C VAL A 476 15.46 -32.72 0.73
N TYR A 477 14.63 -33.11 1.70
CA TYR A 477 13.19 -32.86 1.61
C TYR A 477 13.00 -31.38 1.86
N ILE A 478 13.27 -30.57 0.82
CA ILE A 478 12.87 -29.19 0.82
C ILE A 478 11.35 -29.23 0.81
N ARG A 479 10.73 -28.66 1.84
CA ARG A 479 9.28 -28.47 1.84
C ARG A 479 8.98 -27.53 0.68
N THR A 480 8.66 -28.11 -0.48
CA THR A 480 8.15 -27.36 -1.61
C THR A 480 6.93 -26.62 -1.11
N ALA A 481 6.88 -25.31 -1.36
CA ALA A 481 5.80 -24.44 -0.93
C ALA A 481 4.50 -24.67 -1.73
N THR A 482 4.16 -25.93 -2.02
CA THR A 482 2.98 -26.31 -2.81
C THR A 482 1.67 -25.83 -2.16
N ASP A 483 1.69 -25.51 -0.86
CA ASP A 483 0.52 -25.07 -0.09
C ASP A 483 0.58 -23.60 0.39
N LYS A 484 1.63 -22.83 0.07
CA LYS A 484 1.72 -21.41 0.44
C LYS A 484 1.64 -20.52 -0.82
N PRO A 485 0.86 -19.44 -0.80
CA PRO A 485 0.77 -18.57 -1.97
C PRO A 485 2.10 -17.88 -2.22
N ASN A 486 2.66 -18.14 -3.41
CA ASN A 486 3.85 -17.48 -3.91
C ASN A 486 3.68 -15.94 -3.86
N LEU A 487 4.72 -15.25 -3.41
CA LEU A 487 4.79 -13.80 -3.29
C LEU A 487 4.38 -13.05 -4.57
N MET A 488 4.75 -13.57 -5.76
CA MET A 488 4.30 -12.99 -7.03
C MET A 488 2.86 -13.36 -7.38
N HIS A 489 2.38 -14.53 -6.96
CA HIS A 489 0.96 -14.87 -7.06
C HIS A 489 0.12 -13.89 -6.22
N TYR A 490 0.55 -13.59 -5.00
CA TYR A 490 -0.05 -12.56 -4.16
C TYR A 490 -0.04 -11.19 -4.85
N ALA A 491 1.09 -10.76 -5.41
CA ALA A 491 1.17 -9.52 -6.18
C ALA A 491 0.22 -9.52 -7.41
N SER A 492 -0.06 -10.69 -7.99
CA SER A 492 -1.05 -10.85 -9.07
C SER A 492 -2.47 -10.61 -8.60
N VAL A 493 -2.83 -11.12 -7.42
CA VAL A 493 -4.15 -10.89 -6.82
C VAL A 493 -4.33 -9.41 -6.53
N VAL A 494 -3.29 -8.74 -6.04
CA VAL A 494 -3.31 -7.27 -5.83
C VAL A 494 -3.50 -6.53 -7.15
N ALA A 495 -2.73 -6.87 -8.18
CA ALA A 495 -2.84 -6.24 -9.49
C ALA A 495 -4.22 -6.47 -10.15
N GLN A 496 -4.80 -7.65 -9.99
CA GLN A 496 -6.14 -7.98 -10.44
C GLN A 496 -7.20 -7.16 -9.69
N ASN A 497 -7.13 -7.09 -8.37
CA ASN A 497 -8.07 -6.30 -7.56
C ASN A 497 -8.02 -4.82 -7.92
N LEU A 498 -6.82 -4.26 -8.11
CA LEU A 498 -6.65 -2.89 -8.60
C LEU A 498 -7.28 -2.69 -9.98
N SER A 499 -7.10 -3.66 -10.88
CA SER A 499 -7.65 -3.58 -12.23
C SER A 499 -9.18 -3.73 -12.27
N ILE A 500 -9.77 -4.56 -11.40
CA ILE A 500 -11.21 -4.87 -11.41
C ILE A 500 -11.99 -3.79 -10.64
N PHE A 501 -11.55 -3.46 -9.43
CA PHE A 501 -12.34 -2.60 -8.53
C PHE A 501 -11.96 -1.13 -8.60
N TYR A 502 -10.71 -0.84 -8.98
CA TYR A 502 -10.17 0.50 -8.85
C TYR A 502 -9.74 1.14 -10.17
N ALA A 503 -9.80 0.45 -11.31
CA ALA A 503 -9.41 1.03 -12.60
C ALA A 503 -10.22 2.29 -12.96
N ASP A 504 -11.52 2.28 -12.64
CA ASP A 504 -12.46 3.38 -12.87
C ASP A 504 -12.85 4.12 -11.58
N TRP A 505 -12.01 4.03 -10.55
CA TRP A 505 -12.24 4.62 -9.23
C TRP A 505 -12.69 6.08 -9.28
N ILE A 506 -12.03 6.91 -10.10
CA ILE A 506 -12.35 8.34 -10.22
C ILE A 506 -13.74 8.55 -10.81
N SER A 507 -14.16 7.70 -11.75
CA SER A 507 -15.48 7.79 -12.39
C SER A 507 -16.63 7.51 -11.42
N GLN A 508 -16.40 6.68 -10.40
CA GLN A 508 -17.40 6.32 -9.37
C GLN A 508 -17.39 7.27 -8.17
N MET A 509 -16.39 8.16 -8.08
CA MET A 509 -16.17 9.01 -6.91
C MET A 509 -17.37 9.90 -6.57
N ALA A 510 -18.05 10.45 -7.57
CA ALA A 510 -19.21 11.32 -7.34
C ALA A 510 -20.34 10.56 -6.64
N GLU A 511 -20.62 9.34 -7.10
CA GLU A 511 -21.64 8.47 -6.53
C GLU A 511 -21.28 8.11 -5.09
N LEU A 512 -20.03 7.67 -4.84
CA LEU A 512 -19.53 7.33 -3.50
C LEU A 512 -19.61 8.49 -2.51
N VAL A 513 -19.24 9.70 -2.95
CA VAL A 513 -19.39 10.92 -2.13
C VAL A 513 -20.87 11.17 -1.81
N CYS A 514 -21.75 11.04 -2.81
CA CYS A 514 -23.17 11.34 -2.66
C CYS A 514 -23.97 10.23 -1.97
N GLU A 515 -23.43 9.02 -1.82
CA GLU A 515 -23.98 7.99 -0.93
C GLU A 515 -23.82 8.36 0.55
N ASN A 516 -22.88 9.25 0.90
CA ASN A 516 -22.72 9.74 2.25
C ASN A 516 -24.00 10.46 2.70
N PRO A 517 -24.65 10.03 3.80
CA PRO A 517 -25.87 10.66 4.27
C PRO A 517 -25.66 12.12 4.70
N ASN A 518 -24.42 12.57 4.90
CA ASN A 518 -24.08 13.96 5.16
C ASN A 518 -23.96 14.81 3.89
N ALA A 519 -23.74 14.19 2.73
CA ALA A 519 -23.56 14.87 1.45
C ALA A 519 -24.86 15.00 0.64
N SER A 520 -25.78 14.03 0.73
CA SER A 520 -27.05 14.06 0.00
C SER A 520 -28.20 13.35 0.71
N THR A 521 -29.42 13.56 0.21
CA THR A 521 -30.64 12.86 0.62
C THR A 521 -31.10 11.90 -0.48
N LYS A 522 -31.44 10.64 -0.15
CA LYS A 522 -31.96 9.66 -1.11
C LYS A 522 -33.40 10.00 -1.52
N ALA A 523 -33.75 9.67 -2.77
CA ALA A 523 -34.97 10.09 -3.48
C ALA A 523 -36.33 9.67 -2.84
N PHE A 524 -36.33 8.89 -1.75
CA PHE A 524 -37.54 8.48 -1.03
C PHE A 524 -37.90 9.36 0.17
N THR A 525 -37.05 10.35 0.48
CA THR A 525 -37.28 11.39 1.47
C THR A 525 -37.28 12.75 0.79
N VAL A 526 -38.18 13.65 1.18
CA VAL A 526 -38.31 14.97 0.56
C VAL A 526 -36.96 15.70 0.61
N CYS A 527 -36.32 15.90 -0.53
CA CYS A 527 -35.01 16.54 -0.66
C CYS A 527 -35.16 18.00 -1.05
N ALA A 528 -34.20 18.85 -0.67
CA ALA A 528 -34.18 20.23 -1.15
C ALA A 528 -33.75 20.26 -2.61
N SER A 529 -34.71 20.18 -3.53
CA SER A 529 -34.45 20.56 -4.91
C SER A 529 -34.18 22.05 -4.98
N SER A 530 -33.21 22.46 -5.78
CA SER A 530 -32.75 23.85 -5.92
C SER A 530 -33.75 24.77 -6.65
N GLY A 531 -35.03 24.39 -6.70
CA GLY A 531 -36.09 25.18 -7.32
C GLY A 531 -36.11 25.15 -8.85
N LEU A 532 -35.42 24.20 -9.50
CA LEU A 532 -35.74 23.82 -10.87
C LEU A 532 -36.76 22.70 -10.82
N THR A 533 -38.03 23.06 -10.95
CA THR A 533 -39.06 22.11 -11.35
C THR A 533 -38.56 21.40 -12.61
N MET A 534 -38.26 20.10 -12.51
CA MET A 534 -38.44 19.25 -13.68
C MET A 534 -39.90 19.41 -14.06
N LYS A 535 -40.17 20.25 -15.08
CA LYS A 535 -41.39 20.08 -15.86
C LYS A 535 -41.38 18.62 -16.27
N ASN A 536 -42.29 17.85 -15.67
CA ASN A 536 -42.71 16.52 -16.04
C ASN A 536 -42.23 16.12 -17.45
N ALA A 537 -41.03 15.53 -17.53
CA ALA A 537 -40.69 14.64 -18.63
C ALA A 537 -41.33 13.31 -18.26
N VAL A 538 -42.66 13.26 -18.38
CA VAL A 538 -43.40 12.01 -18.46
C VAL A 538 -42.92 11.33 -19.73
N SER A 539 -42.09 10.32 -19.54
CA SER A 539 -42.04 9.07 -20.31
C SER A 539 -42.72 9.13 -21.68
N GLN A 540 -41.94 9.42 -22.72
CA GLN A 540 -42.12 8.74 -23.99
C GLN A 540 -40.96 7.77 -24.16
N ASN A 541 -41.26 6.51 -23.82
CA ASN A 541 -40.62 5.25 -24.22
C ASN A 541 -39.17 5.30 -24.71
N LEU A 542 -38.27 4.71 -23.92
CA LEU A 542 -37.33 3.66 -24.35
C LEU A 542 -36.64 3.03 -23.14
#